data_AF-A0A564YQ26-F1
#
_entry.id   AF-A0A564YQ26-F1
#
_cell.length_a   1.000
_cell.length_b   1.000
_cell.length_c   1.000
_cell.angle_alpha   90.00
_cell.angle_beta   90.00
_cell.angle_gamma   90.00
#
_symmetry.space_group_name_H-M   'P 1'
#
loop_
_entity.id
_entity.type
_entity.pdbx_description
1 polymer ?
#
loop_
_entity_poly.entity_id
_entity_poly.type
_entity_poly.pdbx_seq_one_letter_code
_entity_poly.pdbx_strand_id
1 'polypeptide(L)'
;MAIGHLGVEIEPLTSLSICDPNGPVASGTPKCPLVPSEPVRFRIKLETTKEDGSPLVECFQICSWARQRIAAVADLLQYSSLIRRGLTGTPPTPANRSLSNSIQSTDRTSVDSGNDSDVLMEPTRRHQFENIQRRRLNIALSRLGYGLPSTE
;
A
#
# COMPACT_ATOMS: atom_id res chain seq x y z
N MET A 1 -6.17 14.96 5.06
CA MET A 1 -6.47 13.50 5.01
C MET A 1 -5.34 12.75 5.71
N ALA A 2 -5.62 12.07 6.84
CA ALA A 2 -4.59 11.41 7.67
C ALA A 2 -3.73 10.37 6.91
N ILE A 3 -4.37 9.56 6.06
CA ILE A 3 -3.70 8.55 5.22
C ILE A 3 -2.68 9.17 4.23
N GLY A 4 -2.89 10.42 3.80
CA GLY A 4 -1.98 11.13 2.88
C GLY A 4 -0.63 11.49 3.50
N HIS A 5 -0.53 11.52 4.84
CA HIS A 5 0.68 11.85 5.58
C HIS A 5 1.38 10.61 6.17
N LEU A 6 0.91 9.39 5.86
CA LEU A 6 1.45 8.10 6.35
C LEU A 6 1.43 7.91 7.89
N GLY A 7 0.83 8.82 8.67
CA GLY A 7 0.65 8.70 10.12
C GLY A 7 -0.51 7.77 10.51
N VAL A 8 -0.55 6.58 9.91
CA VAL A 8 -1.59 5.58 10.15
C VAL A 8 -0.96 4.26 10.55
N GLU A 9 -1.20 3.84 11.77
CA GLU A 9 -0.78 2.54 12.30
C GLU A 9 -2.01 1.66 12.51
N ILE A 10 -1.93 0.38 12.14
CA ILE A 10 -3.02 -0.59 12.36
C ILE A 10 -2.44 -1.80 13.10
N GLU A 11 -3.00 -2.09 14.27
CA GLU A 11 -2.61 -3.22 15.12
C GLU A 11 -3.80 -4.20 15.29
N PRO A 12 -3.55 -5.52 15.38
CA PRO A 12 -4.60 -6.48 15.69
C PRO A 12 -5.07 -6.31 17.13
N LEU A 13 -6.38 -6.44 17.38
CA LEU A 13 -6.90 -6.52 18.74
C LEU A 13 -6.57 -7.90 19.30
N THR A 14 -5.74 -7.94 20.34
CA THR A 14 -5.62 -9.13 21.20
C THR A 14 -6.80 -9.16 22.18
N SER A 15 -7.16 -10.35 22.67
CA SER A 15 -8.31 -10.57 23.59
C SER A 15 -8.29 -9.70 24.85
N LEU A 16 -7.12 -9.16 25.22
CA LEU A 16 -6.91 -8.26 26.37
C LEU A 16 -7.18 -6.78 26.06
N SER A 17 -7.32 -6.39 24.78
CA SER A 17 -7.39 -4.99 24.33
C SER A 17 -8.81 -4.50 24.00
N ILE A 18 -9.82 -5.36 24.13
CA ILE A 18 -11.24 -5.03 23.91
C ILE A 18 -11.78 -4.14 25.04
N CYS A 19 -11.11 -4.13 26.20
CA CYS A 19 -11.44 -3.25 27.31
C CYS A 19 -10.70 -1.92 27.17
N ASP A 20 -11.42 -0.85 26.81
CA ASP A 20 -10.97 0.50 27.15
C ASP A 20 -11.05 0.68 28.68
N PRO A 21 -10.02 1.18 29.36
CA PRO A 21 -10.02 1.37 30.82
C PRO A 21 -10.95 2.50 31.31
N ASN A 22 -11.63 3.24 30.42
CA ASN A 22 -12.47 4.40 30.77
C ASN A 22 -13.88 4.41 30.14
N GLY A 23 -14.33 3.31 29.52
CA GLY A 23 -15.68 3.22 28.94
C GLY A 23 -16.57 2.26 29.74
N PRO A 24 -17.84 2.59 30.01
CA PRO A 24 -18.78 1.61 30.55
C PRO A 24 -18.83 0.42 29.59
N VAL A 25 -18.69 -0.79 30.13
CA VAL A 25 -18.77 -2.05 29.38
C VAL A 25 -20.16 -2.13 28.76
N ALA A 26 -20.30 -1.62 27.53
CA ALA A 26 -21.54 -1.73 26.79
C ALA A 26 -21.80 -3.22 26.53
N SER A 27 -22.94 -3.72 27.02
CA SER A 27 -23.45 -5.05 26.71
C SER A 27 -23.67 -5.17 25.21
N GLY A 28 -22.69 -5.71 24.50
CA GLY A 28 -22.70 -5.91 23.05
C GLY A 28 -21.29 -5.96 22.48
N THR A 29 -21.04 -6.87 21.53
CA THR A 29 -19.76 -6.92 20.82
C THR A 29 -19.55 -5.58 20.11
N PRO A 30 -18.42 -4.87 20.32
CA PRO A 30 -18.18 -3.58 19.66
C PRO A 30 -18.26 -3.76 18.14
N LYS A 31 -19.09 -2.93 17.50
CA LYS A 31 -19.31 -2.94 16.05
C LYS A 31 -18.37 -1.95 15.38
N CYS A 32 -17.90 -2.28 14.19
CA CYS A 32 -17.03 -1.38 13.46
C CYS A 32 -17.79 -0.11 13.01
N PRO A 33 -17.31 1.10 13.31
CA PRO A 33 -17.98 2.35 12.93
C PRO A 33 -18.00 2.55 11.41
N LEU A 34 -17.02 1.99 10.68
CA LEU A 34 -16.93 2.08 9.23
C LEU A 34 -17.73 0.99 8.50
N VAL A 35 -18.07 -0.11 9.19
CA VAL A 35 -18.86 -1.22 8.67
C VAL A 35 -19.73 -1.78 9.81
N PRO A 36 -20.91 -1.18 10.07
CA PRO A 36 -21.69 -1.45 11.29
C PRO A 36 -22.16 -2.90 11.48
N SER A 37 -22.19 -3.70 10.42
CA SER A 37 -22.56 -5.12 10.46
C SER A 37 -21.41 -6.05 10.89
N GLU A 38 -20.18 -5.54 11.00
CA GLU A 38 -18.98 -6.36 11.15
C GLU A 38 -18.35 -6.22 12.54
N PRO A 39 -17.84 -7.33 13.12
CA PRO A 39 -17.13 -7.29 14.38
C PRO A 39 -15.78 -6.58 14.24
N VAL A 40 -15.41 -5.79 15.24
CA VAL A 40 -14.07 -5.20 15.31
C VAL A 40 -13.01 -6.28 15.52
N ARG A 41 -11.85 -6.12 14.87
CA ARG A 41 -10.70 -7.02 15.00
C ARG A 41 -9.35 -6.30 15.03
N PHE A 42 -9.34 -5.00 14.75
CA PHE A 42 -8.13 -4.19 14.67
C PHE A 42 -8.35 -2.85 15.37
N ARG A 43 -7.25 -2.23 15.81
CA ARG A 43 -7.21 -0.83 16.24
C ARG A 43 -6.39 -0.04 15.22
N ILE A 44 -6.86 1.14 14.87
CA ILE A 44 -6.16 2.11 14.03
C ILE A 44 -5.78 3.32 14.88
N LYS A 45 -4.51 3.73 14.81
CA LYS A 45 -4.00 4.96 15.42
C LYS A 45 -3.78 5.97 14.30
N LEU A 46 -4.36 7.15 14.46
CA LEU A 46 -4.25 8.27 13.53
C LEU A 46 -3.48 9.39 14.20
N GLU A 47 -2.32 9.72 13.64
CA GLU A 47 -1.60 10.93 14.03
C GLU A 47 -2.26 12.15 13.36
N THR A 48 -2.70 13.08 14.18
CA THR A 48 -3.31 14.35 13.80
C THR A 48 -2.61 15.49 14.52
N THR A 49 -2.88 16.73 14.12
CA THR A 49 -2.41 17.93 14.81
C THR A 49 -3.58 18.62 15.45
N LYS A 50 -3.47 18.95 16.75
CA LYS A 50 -4.46 19.79 17.43
C LYS A 50 -4.42 21.21 16.87
N GLU A 51 -5.42 22.01 17.25
CA GLU A 51 -5.48 23.44 16.88
C GLU A 51 -4.27 24.25 17.38
N ASP A 52 -3.63 23.81 18.47
CA ASP A 52 -2.42 24.41 19.03
C ASP A 52 -1.11 23.94 18.34
N GLY A 53 -1.21 23.10 17.30
CA GLY A 53 -0.07 22.55 16.56
C GLY A 53 0.63 21.37 17.23
N SER A 54 0.21 20.93 18.42
CA SER A 54 0.76 19.74 19.07
C SER A 54 0.24 18.44 18.43
N PRO A 55 1.02 17.34 18.45
CA PRO A 55 0.56 16.06 17.93
C PRO A 55 -0.54 15.46 18.82
N LEU A 56 -1.57 14.90 18.19
CA LEU A 56 -2.64 14.14 18.82
C LEU A 56 -2.76 12.78 18.14
N VAL A 57 -2.72 11.72 18.94
CA VAL A 57 -2.97 10.37 18.45
C VAL A 57 -4.39 9.96 18.83
N GLU A 58 -5.23 9.77 17.81
CA GLU A 58 -6.59 9.27 18.00
C GLU A 58 -6.65 7.77 17.68
N CYS A 59 -7.34 7.01 18.52
CA CYS A 59 -7.46 5.56 18.37
C CYS A 59 -8.90 5.16 18.04
N PHE A 60 -9.08 4.33 17.01
CA PHE A 60 -10.39 3.80 16.63
C PHE A 60 -10.33 2.28 16.46
N GLN A 61 -11.43 1.59 16.72
CA GLN A 61 -11.54 0.15 16.47
C GLN A 61 -12.19 -0.10 15.11
N ILE A 62 -11.65 -1.02 14.32
CA ILE A 62 -12.11 -1.33 12.96
C ILE A 62 -12.21 -2.84 12.70
N CYS A 63 -13.08 -3.23 11.77
CA CYS A 63 -13.20 -4.62 11.31
C CYS A 63 -12.16 -4.97 10.23
N SER A 64 -12.10 -6.24 9.86
CA SER A 64 -11.23 -6.75 8.79
C SER A 64 -11.46 -6.03 7.45
N TRP A 65 -12.71 -5.80 7.07
CA TRP A 65 -13.07 -5.12 5.82
C TRP A 65 -12.54 -3.70 5.76
N ALA A 66 -12.77 -2.93 6.82
CA ALA A 66 -12.27 -1.56 6.93
C ALA A 66 -10.73 -1.54 6.90
N ARG A 67 -10.09 -2.44 7.66
CA ARG A 67 -8.63 -2.60 7.66
C ARG A 67 -8.08 -2.89 6.27
N GLN A 68 -8.69 -3.78 5.51
CA GLN A 68 -8.24 -4.11 4.16
C GLN A 68 -8.38 -2.93 3.20
N ARG A 69 -9.51 -2.21 3.23
CA ARG A 69 -9.73 -1.02 2.40
C ARG A 69 -8.70 0.08 2.70
N ILE A 70 -8.41 0.31 3.98
CA ILE A 70 -7.41 1.30 4.41
C ILE A 70 -6.02 0.87 3.95
N ALA A 71 -5.64 -0.40 4.16
CA ALA A 71 -4.34 -0.93 3.77
C ALA A 71 -4.10 -0.84 2.25
N ALA A 72 -5.11 -1.12 1.42
CA ALA A 72 -5.00 -1.03 -0.04
C ALA A 72 -4.72 0.40 -0.51
N VAL A 73 -5.34 1.41 0.12
CA VAL A 73 -5.08 2.83 -0.18
C VAL A 73 -3.70 3.25 0.34
N ALA A 74 -3.33 2.84 1.55
CA ALA A 74 -2.03 3.14 2.14
C ALA A 74 -0.88 2.57 1.30
N ASP A 75 -0.99 1.34 0.79
CA ASP A 75 0.02 0.71 -0.07
C ASP A 75 0.25 1.49 -1.38
N LEU A 76 -0.82 2.01 -2.01
CA LEU A 76 -0.69 2.88 -3.18
C LEU A 76 0.05 4.18 -2.88
N LEU A 77 -0.28 4.83 -1.76
CA LEU A 77 0.34 6.09 -1.38
C LEU A 77 1.80 5.91 -0.96
N GLN A 78 2.09 4.84 -0.21
CA GLN A 78 3.45 4.46 0.15
C GLN A 78 4.29 4.19 -1.10
N TYR A 79 3.77 3.41 -2.04
CA TYR A 79 4.47 3.15 -3.30
C TYR A 79 4.69 4.42 -4.13
N SER A 80 3.69 5.30 -4.20
CA SER A 80 3.80 6.60 -4.88
C SER A 80 4.87 7.49 -4.23
N SER A 81 5.01 7.43 -2.89
CA SER A 81 6.06 8.11 -2.15
C SER A 81 7.44 7.54 -2.47
N LEU A 82 7.57 6.21 -2.59
CA LEU A 82 8.82 5.56 -3.00
C LEU A 82 9.23 5.96 -4.43
N ILE A 83 8.28 6.05 -5.37
CA ILE A 83 8.55 6.57 -6.73
C ILE A 83 9.06 8.01 -6.66
N ARG A 84 8.37 8.89 -5.93
CA ARG A 84 8.77 10.30 -5.78
C ARG A 84 10.18 10.47 -5.20
N ARG A 85 10.59 9.55 -4.33
CA ARG A 85 11.93 9.52 -3.72
C ARG A 85 12.98 8.79 -4.56
N GLY A 86 12.62 8.26 -5.73
CA GLY A 86 13.53 7.48 -6.59
C GLY A 86 13.90 6.10 -6.04
N LEU A 87 13.16 5.57 -5.06
CA LEU A 87 13.47 4.31 -4.35
C LEU A 87 12.84 3.06 -4.99
N THR A 88 12.42 3.15 -6.26
CA THR A 88 11.70 2.06 -6.97
C THR A 88 12.42 1.66 -8.27
N GLY A 89 13.74 1.58 -8.23
CA GLY A 89 14.52 1.01 -9.32
C GLY A 89 14.17 -0.47 -9.53
N THR A 90 14.17 -0.92 -10.78
CA THR A 90 14.15 -2.37 -11.06
C THR A 90 15.44 -2.99 -10.48
N PRO A 91 15.39 -4.20 -9.89
CA PRO A 91 16.62 -4.93 -9.59
C PRO A 91 17.49 -4.95 -10.85
N PRO A 92 18.82 -4.76 -10.76
CA PRO A 92 19.67 -5.01 -11.90
C PRO A 92 19.37 -6.44 -12.34
N THR A 93 18.86 -6.59 -13.57
CA THR A 93 18.63 -7.90 -14.13
C THR A 93 19.96 -8.64 -14.02
N PRO A 94 20.05 -9.81 -13.36
CA PRO A 94 21.32 -10.49 -13.24
C PRO A 94 21.83 -10.71 -14.66
N ALA A 95 23.03 -10.18 -14.93
CA ALA A 95 23.74 -10.30 -16.19
C ALA A 95 24.23 -11.74 -16.38
N ASN A 96 23.30 -12.70 -16.42
CA ASN A 96 23.53 -14.10 -16.72
C ASN A 96 22.22 -14.76 -17.17
N ARG A 97 21.80 -14.39 -18.38
CA ARG A 97 21.11 -15.33 -19.27
C ARG A 97 21.74 -15.23 -20.65
N SER A 98 23.02 -15.62 -20.69
CA SER A 98 23.58 -16.20 -21.91
C SER A 98 22.83 -17.50 -22.19
N LEU A 99 22.35 -17.62 -23.43
CA LEU A 99 21.78 -18.76 -24.15
C LEU A 99 20.41 -18.42 -24.73
N SER A 100 20.40 -17.95 -25.99
CA SER A 100 19.77 -18.66 -27.12
C SER A 100 19.85 -17.80 -28.40
N ASN A 101 20.82 -18.14 -29.25
CA ASN A 101 20.81 -18.08 -30.72
C ASN A 101 19.80 -17.11 -31.38
N SER A 102 20.21 -15.87 -31.63
CA SER A 102 19.59 -15.05 -32.68
C SER A 102 20.55 -15.01 -33.87
N ILE A 103 20.07 -15.49 -35.01
CA ILE A 103 20.77 -15.45 -36.30
C ILE A 103 21.09 -13.98 -36.62
N GLN A 104 22.38 -13.70 -36.85
CA GLN A 104 22.87 -12.41 -37.32
C GLN A 104 22.14 -12.00 -38.60
N SER A 105 21.39 -10.91 -38.55
CA SER A 105 21.09 -10.10 -39.72
C SER A 105 21.88 -8.80 -39.59
N THR A 106 23.06 -8.80 -40.19
CA THR A 106 23.81 -7.60 -40.55
C THR A 106 22.91 -6.76 -41.46
N ASP A 107 22.70 -5.48 -41.16
CA ASP A 107 23.39 -4.39 -41.86
C ASP A 107 22.82 -3.01 -41.48
N ARG A 108 23.75 -2.05 -41.34
CA ARG A 108 23.63 -0.57 -41.46
C ARG A 108 23.48 0.32 -40.21
N THR A 109 24.67 0.88 -39.91
CA THR A 109 24.99 2.31 -39.73
C THR A 109 24.74 3.00 -38.39
N SER A 110 25.88 3.30 -37.76
CA SER A 110 26.18 4.26 -36.70
C SER A 110 25.41 5.58 -36.76
N VAL A 111 24.95 6.05 -35.60
CA VAL A 111 25.44 7.30 -34.98
C VAL A 111 25.42 7.10 -33.45
N ASP A 112 26.57 7.36 -32.84
CA ASP A 112 26.81 7.32 -31.40
C ASP A 112 26.26 8.59 -30.71
N SER A 113 25.97 8.46 -29.42
CA SER A 113 25.88 9.51 -28.40
C SER A 113 24.57 10.32 -28.32
N GLY A 114 23.53 9.67 -27.80
CA GLY A 114 22.31 10.32 -27.35
C GLY A 114 21.54 9.50 -26.33
N ASN A 115 21.92 9.64 -25.05
CA ASN A 115 21.08 9.35 -23.89
C ASN A 115 20.86 7.87 -23.48
N ASP A 116 21.92 7.17 -23.09
CA ASP A 116 21.85 5.85 -22.41
C ASP A 116 20.94 5.83 -21.16
N SER A 117 20.67 7.00 -20.58
CA SER A 117 19.73 7.12 -19.47
C SER A 117 18.28 6.81 -19.87
N ASP A 118 17.85 7.12 -21.10
CA ASP A 118 16.46 7.00 -21.53
C ASP A 118 16.06 5.54 -21.80
N VAL A 119 16.98 4.75 -22.34
CA VAL A 119 16.78 3.32 -22.65
C VAL A 119 16.63 2.49 -21.37
N LEU A 120 17.32 2.87 -20.28
CA LEU A 120 17.18 2.25 -18.96
C LEU A 120 16.01 2.81 -18.14
N MET A 121 15.58 4.05 -18.42
CA MET A 121 14.39 4.64 -17.78
C MET A 121 13.09 3.97 -18.22
N GLU A 122 12.96 3.55 -19.49
CA GLU A 122 11.72 2.94 -20.01
C GLU A 122 11.28 1.65 -19.29
N PRO A 123 12.16 0.66 -19.04
CA PRO A 123 11.82 -0.51 -18.24
C PRO A 123 11.37 -0.15 -16.82
N THR A 124 12.03 0.84 -16.21
CA THR A 124 11.70 1.30 -14.85
C THR A 124 10.33 1.98 -14.82
N ARG A 125 10.04 2.89 -15.75
CA ARG A 125 8.74 3.57 -15.87
C ARG A 125 7.62 2.57 -16.13
N ARG A 126 7.84 1.59 -17.02
CA ARG A 126 6.87 0.52 -17.28
C ARG A 126 6.59 -0.29 -16.02
N HIS A 127 7.63 -0.70 -15.30
CA HIS A 127 7.48 -1.45 -14.06
C HIS A 127 6.72 -0.66 -12.99
N GLN A 128 7.02 0.64 -12.84
CA GLN A 128 6.29 1.53 -11.93
C GLN A 128 4.81 1.64 -12.31
N PHE A 129 4.51 1.81 -13.61
CA PHE A 129 3.14 1.87 -14.11
C PHE A 129 2.36 0.59 -13.79
N GLU A 130 2.93 -0.59 -14.09
CA GLU A 130 2.31 -1.88 -13.81
C GLU A 130 2.04 -2.07 -12.31
N ASN A 131 2.97 -1.66 -11.45
CA ASN A 131 2.78 -1.70 -10.00
C ASN A 131 1.71 -0.73 -9.49
N ILE A 132 1.59 0.46 -10.09
CA ILE A 132 0.47 1.38 -9.82
C ILE A 132 -0.85 0.71 -10.21
N GLN A 133 -0.95 0.12 -11.41
CA GLN A 133 -2.19 -0.53 -11.84
C GLN A 133 -2.56 -1.71 -10.94
N ARG A 134 -1.60 -2.53 -10.52
CA ARG A 134 -1.82 -3.63 -9.57
C ARG A 134 -2.41 -3.14 -8.25
N ARG A 135 -1.89 -2.04 -7.71
CA ARG A 135 -2.40 -1.44 -6.46
C ARG A 135 -3.78 -0.80 -6.63
N ARG A 136 -4.03 -0.16 -7.77
CA ARG A 136 -5.37 0.36 -8.12
C ARG A 136 -6.40 -0.77 -8.24
N LEU A 137 -6.02 -1.91 -8.81
CA LEU A 137 -6.86 -3.11 -8.85
C LEU A 137 -7.19 -3.61 -7.44
N ASN A 138 -6.20 -3.67 -6.54
CA ASN A 138 -6.46 -4.06 -5.14
C ASN A 138 -7.46 -3.13 -4.45
N ILE A 139 -7.36 -1.81 -4.66
CA ILE A 139 -8.34 -0.85 -4.16
C ILE A 139 -9.74 -1.12 -4.75
N ALA A 140 -9.83 -1.39 -6.05
CA ALA A 140 -11.11 -1.68 -6.70
C ALA A 140 -11.75 -2.97 -6.15
N LEU A 141 -10.96 -4.02 -5.95
CA LEU A 141 -11.41 -5.28 -5.33
C LEU A 141 -11.87 -5.06 -3.88
N SER A 142 -11.10 -4.34 -3.06
CA SER A 142 -11.48 -4.05 -1.67
C SER A 142 -12.74 -3.18 -1.56
N ARG A 143 -13.01 -2.30 -2.54
CA ARG A 143 -14.28 -1.54 -2.61
C ARG A 143 -15.46 -2.47 -2.78
N LEU A 144 -15.34 -3.47 -3.66
CA LEU A 144 -16.37 -4.47 -3.94
C LEU A 144 -16.50 -5.54 -2.84
N GLY A 145 -15.62 -5.54 -1.84
CA GLY A 145 -15.63 -6.56 -0.80
C GLY A 145 -14.94 -7.86 -1.23
N TYR A 146 -13.84 -7.76 -1.99
CA TYR A 146 -12.96 -8.89 -2.27
C TYR A 146 -11.60 -8.71 -1.60
N GLY A 147 -10.91 -9.82 -1.32
CA GLY A 147 -9.49 -9.86 -0.91
C GLY A 147 -9.22 -9.96 0.60
N LEU A 148 -10.23 -10.26 1.42
CA LEU A 148 -9.96 -10.82 2.75
C LEU A 148 -9.40 -12.24 2.56
N PRO A 149 -8.39 -12.65 3.35
CA PRO A 149 -8.04 -14.06 3.42
C PRO A 149 -9.31 -14.83 3.83
N SER A 150 -9.62 -15.91 3.12
CA SER A 150 -10.71 -16.80 3.52
C SER A 150 -10.50 -17.18 4.97
N THR A 151 -11.51 -16.96 5.80
CA THR A 151 -11.54 -17.51 7.14
C THR A 151 -11.76 -19.01 7.02
N GLU A 152 -10.68 -19.73 6.74
CA GLU A 152 -10.53 -21.11 7.19
C GLU A 152 -9.85 -21.12 8.56
#